data_AF-A0A9D6V783-F1
#
_entry.id   AF-A0A9D6V783-F1
#
_cell.length_a   1.000
_cell.length_b   1.000
_cell.length_c   1.000
_cell.angle_alpha   90.00
_cell.angle_beta   90.00
_cell.angle_gamma   90.00
#
_symmetry.space_group_name_H-M   'P 1'
#
loop_
_entity.id
_entity.type
_entity.pdbx_description
1 polymer ?
#
loop_
_entity_poly.entity_id
_entity_poly.type
_entity_poly.pdbx_seq_one_letter_code
_entity_poly.pdbx_strand_id
1 'polypeptide(L)'
;MKKIFVIILAVIIFGLLVQIYFIYKEKNKLEDKFYNLSAKAEGIKKENSEIDSEIKYFSIPQNLEKEFRTRFNYKKIGEKMMIVVP
;
A
#
# COMPACT_ATOMS: atom_id res chain seq x y z
N MET A 1 -42.90 -40.09 18.46
CA MET A 1 -41.44 -40.31 18.41
C MET A 1 -40.79 -39.77 17.12
N LYS A 2 -41.19 -40.21 15.92
CA LYS A 2 -40.61 -39.71 14.65
C LYS A 2 -40.64 -38.18 14.47
N LYS A 3 -41.76 -37.51 14.80
CA LYS A 3 -41.89 -36.04 14.70
C LYS A 3 -40.93 -35.28 15.65
N ILE A 4 -40.73 -35.79 16.86
CA ILE A 4 -39.82 -35.19 17.85
C ILE A 4 -38.37 -35.30 17.36
N PHE A 5 -38.01 -36.44 16.78
CA PHE A 5 -36.68 -36.65 16.20
C PHE A 5 -36.39 -35.68 15.04
N VAL A 6 -37.38 -35.45 14.17
CA VAL A 6 -37.26 -34.47 13.07
C VAL A 6 -37.08 -33.04 13.60
N ILE A 7 -37.79 -32.66 14.67
CA ILE A 7 -37.64 -31.33 15.27
C ILE A 7 -36.24 -31.16 15.87
N ILE A 8 -35.73 -32.15 16.59
CA ILE A 8 -34.38 -32.11 17.17
C ILE A 8 -33.33 -31.98 16.06
N LEU A 9 -33.47 -32.77 14.98
CA LEU A 9 -32.56 -32.70 13.85
C LEU A 9 -32.60 -31.32 13.16
N ALA A 10 -33.78 -30.72 13.02
CA ALA A 10 -33.93 -29.39 12.44
C ALA A 10 -33.22 -28.31 13.29
N VAL A 11 -33.32 -28.40 14.62
CA VAL A 11 -32.64 -27.46 15.53
C VAL A 11 -31.12 -27.61 15.43
N ILE A 12 -30.61 -28.83 15.34
CA ILE A 12 -29.17 -29.08 15.17
C ILE A 12 -28.66 -28.50 13.85
N ILE A 13 -29.37 -28.76 12.74
CA ILE A 13 -29.02 -28.22 11.42
C ILE A 13 -29.03 -26.70 11.44
N PHE A 14 -30.05 -26.10 12.06
CA PHE A 14 -30.14 -24.65 12.18
C PHE A 14 -28.97 -24.06 12.98
N GLY A 15 -28.60 -24.70 14.10
CA GLY A 15 -27.43 -24.29 14.89
C GLY A 15 -26.13 -24.35 14.08
N LEU A 16 -25.93 -25.41 13.30
CA LEU A 16 -24.76 -25.54 12.42
C LEU A 16 -24.72 -24.46 11.34
N LEU A 17 -25.87 -24.14 10.72
CA LEU A 17 -25.95 -23.08 9.72
C LEU A 17 -25.57 -21.71 10.29
N VAL A 18 -26.04 -21.40 11.50
CA VAL A 18 -25.69 -20.16 12.19
C VAL A 18 -24.20 -20.12 12.51
N GLN A 19 -23.62 -21.21 13.00
CA GLN A 19 -22.19 -21.28 13.31
C GLN A 19 -21.33 -21.10 12.07
N ILE A 20 -21.69 -21.77 10.96
CA ILE A 20 -21.03 -21.62 9.67
C ILE A 20 -21.09 -20.16 9.21
N TYR A 21 -22.26 -19.52 9.30
CA TYR A 21 -22.40 -18.11 8.92
C TYR A 21 -21.47 -17.18 9.71
N PHE A 22 -21.35 -17.38 11.03
CA PHE A 22 -20.43 -16.57 11.84
C PHE A 22 -18.97 -16.80 11.45
N ILE A 23 -18.57 -18.05 11.20
CA ILE A 23 -17.20 -18.38 10.76
C ILE A 23 -16.89 -17.71 9.41
N TYR A 24 -17.80 -17.77 8.44
CA TYR A 24 -17.61 -17.11 7.15
C TYR A 24 -17.51 -15.59 7.29
N LYS A 25 -18.33 -14.99 8.15
CA LYS A 25 -18.26 -13.54 8.41
C LYS A 25 -16.93 -13.14 9.03
N GLU A 26 -16.42 -13.93 9.97
CA GLU A 26 -15.15 -13.66 10.62
C GLU A 26 -13.96 -13.87 9.68
N LYS A 27 -14.02 -14.93 8.85
CA LYS A 27 -13.04 -15.16 7.77
C LYS A 27 -12.96 -13.95 6.84
N ASN A 28 -14.09 -13.48 6.30
CA ASN A 28 -14.10 -12.35 5.36
C ASN A 28 -13.54 -11.08 6.02
N LYS A 29 -13.92 -10.80 7.27
CA LYS A 29 -13.37 -9.65 8.02
C LYS A 29 -11.86 -9.76 8.23
N LEU A 30 -11.35 -10.98 8.45
CA LEU A 30 -9.92 -11.20 8.62
C LEU A 30 -9.17 -11.06 7.28
N GLU A 31 -9.76 -11.54 6.19
CA GLU A 31 -9.25 -11.40 4.83
C GLU A 31 -9.14 -9.92 4.42
N ASP A 32 -10.18 -9.12 4.69
CA ASP A 32 -10.16 -7.67 4.46
C ASP A 32 -9.04 -6.98 5.26
N LYS A 33 -8.86 -7.35 6.54
CA LYS A 33 -7.78 -6.81 7.37
C LYS A 33 -6.41 -7.20 6.83
N PHE A 34 -6.26 -8.45 6.41
CA PHE A 34 -5.01 -8.96 5.85
C PHE A 34 -4.65 -8.26 4.55
N TYR A 35 -5.62 -8.04 3.66
CA TYR A 35 -5.42 -7.32 2.41
C TYR A 35 -5.00 -5.87 2.66
N ASN A 36 -5.71 -5.17 3.56
CA ASN A 36 -5.36 -3.80 3.94
C ASN A 36 -3.97 -3.69 4.57
N LEU A 37 -3.59 -4.65 5.42
CA LEU A 37 -2.27 -4.66 6.05
C LEU A 37 -1.17 -4.94 5.03
N SER A 38 -1.40 -5.89 4.12
CA SER A 38 -0.48 -6.22 3.03
C SER A 38 -0.27 -5.02 2.11
N ALA A 39 -1.34 -4.33 1.71
CA ALA A 39 -1.26 -3.13 0.88
C ALA A 39 -0.46 -2.00 1.56
N LYS A 40 -0.66 -1.80 2.87
CA LYS A 40 0.14 -0.83 3.65
C LYS A 40 1.61 -1.23 3.72
N ALA A 41 1.91 -2.50 3.95
CA ALA A 41 3.29 -2.99 4.01
C ALA A 41 4.00 -2.83 2.66
N GLU A 42 3.31 -3.11 1.56
CA GLU A 42 3.83 -2.90 0.22
C GLU A 42 4.06 -1.41 -0.08
N GLY A 43 3.13 -0.54 0.32
CA GLY A 43 3.30 0.91 0.23
C GLY A 43 4.54 1.41 0.97
N ILE A 44 4.74 0.99 2.22
CA ILE A 44 5.92 1.35 3.02
C ILE A 44 7.20 0.83 2.37
N LYS A 45 7.19 -0.40 1.85
CA LYS A 45 8.36 -0.98 1.16
C LYS A 45 8.73 -0.17 -0.08
N LYS A 46 7.73 0.29 -0.84
CA LYS A 46 7.94 1.13 -2.02
C LYS A 46 8.50 2.50 -1.63
N GLU A 47 7.90 3.17 -0.65
CA GLU A 47 8.35 4.46 -0.13
C GLU A 47 9.80 4.38 0.36
N ASN A 48 10.15 3.34 1.10
CA ASN A 48 11.52 3.14 1.58
C ASN A 48 12.52 2.94 0.43
N SER A 49 12.11 2.23 -0.64
CA SER A 49 12.95 2.06 -1.84
C SER A 49 13.13 3.36 -2.61
N GLU A 50 12.11 4.21 -2.67
CA GLU A 50 12.18 5.53 -3.30
C GLU A 50 13.11 6.45 -2.52
N ILE A 51 12.95 6.51 -1.19
CA ILE A 51 13.83 7.29 -0.30
C ILE A 51 15.29 6.82 -0.40
N ASP A 52 15.55 5.51 -0.39
CA ASP A 52 16.92 4.98 -0.54
C ASP A 52 17.53 5.38 -1.91
N SER A 53 16.71 5.41 -2.95
CA SER A 53 17.13 5.85 -4.29
C SER A 53 17.43 7.34 -4.32
N GLU A 54 16.62 8.17 -3.66
CA GLU A 54 16.88 9.60 -3.52
C GLU A 54 18.15 9.87 -2.71
N ILE A 55 18.34 9.18 -1.58
CA ILE A 55 19.56 9.30 -0.77
C ILE A 55 20.79 8.98 -1.61
N LYS A 56 20.76 7.89 -2.37
CA LYS A 56 21.86 7.53 -3.29
C LYS A 56 22.07 8.57 -4.36
N TYR A 57 21.01 9.11 -4.94
CA TYR A 57 21.08 10.16 -5.95
C TYR A 57 21.74 11.43 -5.41
N PHE A 58 21.32 11.91 -4.24
CA PHE A 58 21.83 13.12 -3.60
C PHE A 58 23.19 12.94 -2.93
N SER A 59 23.61 11.70 -2.66
CA SER A 59 24.96 11.39 -2.16
C SER A 59 26.05 11.69 -3.20
N ILE A 60 25.70 11.82 -4.49
CA ILE A 60 26.62 12.17 -5.57
C ILE A 60 26.68 13.70 -5.68
N PRO A 61 27.84 14.35 -5.41
CA PRO A 61 27.95 15.81 -5.37
C PRO A 61 27.51 16.52 -6.67
N GLN A 62 27.74 15.90 -7.82
CA GLN A 62 27.35 16.43 -9.13
C GLN A 62 25.82 16.50 -9.30
N ASN A 63 25.10 15.52 -8.77
CA ASN A 63 23.64 15.50 -8.78
C ASN A 63 23.08 16.56 -7.81
N LEU A 64 23.73 16.71 -6.65
CA LEU A 64 23.39 17.77 -5.70
C LEU A 64 23.59 19.16 -6.31
N GLU A 65 24.72 19.41 -6.99
CA GLU A 65 24.98 20.67 -7.72
C GLU A 65 23.91 20.90 -8.80
N LYS A 66 23.56 19.87 -9.57
CA LYS A 66 22.53 19.94 -10.61
C LYS A 66 21.17 20.34 -10.02
N GLU A 67 20.73 19.71 -8.94
CA GLU A 67 19.45 20.04 -8.30
C GLU A 67 19.47 21.43 -7.64
N PHE A 68 20.58 21.85 -7.04
CA PHE A 68 20.75 23.21 -6.56
C PHE A 68 20.65 24.24 -7.70
N ARG A 69 21.30 23.98 -8.84
CA ARG A 69 21.24 24.86 -10.01
C ARG A 69 19.83 24.94 -10.58
N THR A 70 19.10 23.83 -10.65
CA THR A 70 17.70 23.80 -11.11
C THR A 70 16.79 24.57 -10.15
N ARG A 71 16.89 24.35 -8.83
CA ARG A 71 16.00 24.98 -7.83
C ARG A 71 16.26 26.48 -7.64
N PHE A 72 17.53 26.90 -7.67
CA PHE A 72 17.92 28.30 -7.44
C PHE A 72 18.24 29.06 -8.73
N ASN A 73 18.00 28.43 -9.89
CA ASN A 73 18.31 28.97 -11.22
C ASN A 73 19.76 29.46 -11.33
N TYR A 74 20.69 28.75 -10.69
CA TYR A 74 22.08 29.19 -10.49
C TYR A 74 22.92 28.91 -11.74
N LYS A 75 23.49 29.97 -12.33
CA LYS A 75 24.38 29.88 -13.49
C LYS A 75 25.83 29.80 -13.05
N LYS A 76 26.64 28.99 -13.75
CA LYS A 76 28.10 29.00 -13.54
C LYS A 76 28.65 30.37 -13.96
N ILE A 77 29.60 30.89 -13.20
CA ILE A 77 30.31 32.13 -13.52
C ILE A 77 30.99 31.92 -14.89
N GLY A 78 30.46 32.59 -15.93
CA GLY A 78 30.91 32.44 -17.33
C GLY A 78 29.89 31.84 -18.32
N GLU A 79 28.73 31.33 -17.87
CA GLU A 79 27.68 30.85 -18.78
C GLU A 79 26.96 32.01 -19.48
N LYS A 80 27.13 32.14 -20.81
CA LYS A 80 26.38 33.10 -21.64
C LYS A 80 24.93 32.65 -21.77
N MET A 81 23.99 33.51 -21.37
CA MET A 81 22.56 33.30 -21.63
C MET A 81 22.29 33.47 -23.12
N MET A 82 21.89 32.39 -23.82
CA MET A 82 21.46 32.46 -25.22
C MET A 82 19.94 32.60 -25.23
N ILE A 83 19.45 33.79 -25.57
CA ILE A 83 18.01 34.04 -25.76
C ILE A 83 17.68 33.69 -27.20
N VAL A 84 16.85 32.66 -27.41
CA VAL A 84 16.32 32.29 -28.72
C VAL A 84 14.94 32.95 -28.83
N VAL A 85 14.80 33.86 -29.78
CA VAL A 85 13.54 34.54 -30.11
C VAL A 85 13.10 34.03 -31.49
N PRO A 86 11.82 33.70 -31.71
CA PRO A 86 11.30 33.23 -33.01
C PRO A 86 11.42 34.28 -34.12
#